data_AF-A0A931XR79-F1
#
_entry.id   AF-A0A931XR79-F1
#
_cell.length_a   1.000
_cell.length_b   1.000
_cell.length_c   1.000
_cell.angle_alpha   90.00
_cell.angle_beta   90.00
_cell.angle_gamma   90.00
#
_symmetry.space_group_name_H-M   'P 1'
#
loop_
_entity.id
_entity.type
_entity.pdbx_description
1 polymer ?
#
loop_
_entity_poly.entity_id
_entity_poly.type
_entity_poly.pdbx_seq_one_letter_code
_entity_poly.pdbx_strand_id
1 'polypeptide(L)'
;MGYVHAEIELSNPREPGLKSMTARAMVDTGALTLCIPEHVRLQLRLEEAEKREITTADGRKSLVSYVGPVMVRFQNRTAFVGALVLGDEVLLGVVPMEDMDLVVSPARRKLMVNPESPNIPQALVK
;
A
#
# COMPACT_ATOMS: atom_id res chain seq x y z
N MET A 1 14.97 -2.99 -7.68
CA MET A 1 13.96 -3.56 -6.77
C MET A 1 14.35 -3.23 -5.34
N GLY A 2 13.38 -2.84 -4.52
CA GLY A 2 13.58 -2.62 -3.09
C GLY A 2 13.88 -3.96 -2.38
N TYR A 3 14.74 -3.94 -1.36
CA TYR A 3 15.06 -5.15 -0.59
C TYR A 3 14.28 -5.23 0.73
N VAL A 4 13.55 -4.17 1.10
CA VAL A 4 12.73 -4.12 2.32
C VAL A 4 11.35 -4.65 2.00
N HIS A 5 10.88 -5.59 2.82
CA HIS A 5 9.51 -6.12 2.74
C HIS A 5 8.83 -6.00 4.09
N ALA A 6 7.50 -5.86 4.06
CA ALA A 6 6.66 -5.85 5.24
C ALA A 6 5.47 -6.79 5.04
N GLU A 7 5.06 -7.45 6.11
CA GLU A 7 3.76 -8.11 6.13
C GLU A 7 2.70 -7.05 6.47
N ILE A 8 1.74 -6.86 5.57
CA ILE A 8 0.62 -5.93 5.73
C ILE A 8 -0.69 -6.70 5.59
N GLU A 9 -1.73 -6.22 6.25
CA GLU A 9 -3.08 -6.68 6.02
C GLU A 9 -3.82 -5.72 5.10
N LEU A 10 -4.50 -6.26 4.10
CA LEU A 10 -5.33 -5.54 3.15
C LEU A 10 -6.79 -5.98 3.33
N SER A 11 -7.71 -5.04 3.36
CA SER A 11 -9.14 -5.36 3.37
C SER A 11 -9.97 -4.34 2.59
N ASN A 12 -11.19 -4.74 2.25
CA ASN A 12 -12.17 -3.84 1.66
C ASN A 12 -13.13 -3.34 2.77
N PRO A 13 -13.03 -2.06 3.19
CA PRO A 13 -13.84 -1.54 4.27
C PRO A 13 -15.33 -1.40 3.90
N ARG A 14 -15.70 -1.48 2.61
CA ARG A 14 -17.09 -1.54 2.17
C ARG A 14 -17.73 -2.93 2.36
N GLU A 15 -16.92 -3.97 2.58
CA GLU A 15 -17.39 -5.32 2.89
C GLU A 15 -16.78 -5.84 4.21
N PRO A 16 -17.23 -5.39 5.40
CA PRO A 16 -16.64 -5.80 6.69
C PRO A 16 -16.72 -7.30 7.00
N GLY A 17 -17.64 -8.03 6.35
CA GLY A 17 -17.76 -9.49 6.46
C GLY A 17 -16.82 -10.26 5.53
N LEU A 18 -16.15 -9.58 4.59
CA LEU A 18 -15.16 -10.17 3.71
C LEU A 18 -13.85 -10.36 4.47
N LYS A 19 -13.22 -11.53 4.32
CA LYS A 19 -11.93 -11.79 4.96
C LYS A 19 -10.87 -10.87 4.41
N SER A 20 -10.10 -10.28 5.31
CA SER A 20 -8.87 -9.58 4.97
C SER A 20 -7.83 -10.54 4.41
N MET A 21 -6.83 -9.98 3.74
CA MET A 21 -5.71 -10.70 3.17
C MET A 21 -4.40 -10.19 3.78
N THR A 22 -3.62 -11.10 4.34
CA THR A 22 -2.22 -10.82 4.68
C THR A 22 -1.36 -10.97 3.43
N ALA A 23 -0.59 -9.93 3.11
CA ALA A 23 0.30 -9.93 1.96
C ALA A 23 1.72 -9.50 2.39
N ARG A 24 2.72 -10.17 1.81
CA ARG A 24 4.10 -9.68 1.87
C ARG A 24 4.25 -8.60 0.80
N ALA A 25 4.41 -7.36 1.21
CA ALA A 25 4.57 -6.21 0.33
C ALA A 25 6.04 -5.79 0.22
N MET A 26 6.51 -5.48 -0.99
CA MET A 26 7.76 -4.76 -1.21
C MET A 26 7.53 -3.29 -0.84
N VAL A 27 8.41 -2.75 0.02
CA VAL A 27 8.37 -1.35 0.42
C VAL A 27 9.10 -0.54 -0.64
N ASP A 28 8.38 0.35 -1.32
CA ASP A 28 8.90 1.10 -2.47
C ASP A 28 8.62 2.59 -2.33
N THR A 29 9.62 3.35 -1.88
CA THR A 29 9.55 4.81 -1.80
C THR A 29 9.55 5.49 -3.18
N GLY A 30 9.80 4.75 -4.26
CA GLY A 30 9.67 5.24 -5.64
C GLY A 30 8.26 5.06 -6.22
N ALA A 31 7.40 4.27 -5.56
CA ALA A 31 6.00 4.12 -5.93
C ALA A 31 5.13 5.16 -5.21
N LEU A 32 4.20 5.79 -5.95
CA LEU A 32 3.30 6.80 -5.38
C LEU A 32 2.36 6.21 -4.32
N THR A 33 1.69 5.11 -4.65
CA THR A 33 0.63 4.53 -3.82
C THR A 33 0.71 2.99 -3.80
N LEU A 34 -0.25 2.33 -3.16
CA LEU A 34 -0.40 0.89 -3.16
C LEU A 34 -0.55 0.35 -4.59
N CYS A 35 0.28 -0.62 -4.95
CA CYS A 35 0.12 -1.43 -6.16
C CYS A 35 -0.25 -2.84 -5.73
N ILE A 36 -1.25 -3.44 -6.36
CA ILE A 36 -1.68 -4.81 -6.07
C ILE A 36 -1.77 -5.64 -7.34
N PRO A 37 -1.47 -6.95 -7.26
CA PRO A 37 -1.79 -7.87 -8.34
C PRO A 37 -3.29 -8.06 -8.52
N GLU A 38 -3.70 -8.46 -9.72
CA GLU A 38 -5.10 -8.73 -10.08
C GLU A 38 -5.78 -9.74 -9.12
N HIS A 39 -5.06 -10.75 -8.65
CA HIS A 39 -5.62 -11.75 -7.73
C HIS A 39 -6.00 -11.17 -6.36
N VAL A 40 -5.33 -10.11 -5.89
CA VAL A 40 -5.66 -9.41 -4.64
C VAL A 40 -6.93 -8.59 -4.85
N ARG A 41 -7.03 -7.88 -5.97
CA ARG A 41 -8.23 -7.13 -6.37
C ARG A 41 -9.47 -8.02 -6.35
N LEU A 42 -9.39 -9.21 -6.96
CA LEU A 42 -10.49 -10.16 -7.06
C LEU A 42 -10.91 -10.70 -5.68
N GLN A 43 -9.95 -11.10 -4.85
CA GLN A 43 -10.24 -11.66 -3.52
C GLN A 43 -10.83 -10.64 -2.54
N LEU A 44 -10.38 -9.38 -2.63
CA LEU A 44 -10.93 -8.27 -1.84
C LEU A 44 -12.16 -7.60 -2.48
N ARG A 45 -12.63 -8.10 -3.63
CA ARG A 45 -13.79 -7.58 -4.37
C ARG A 45 -13.70 -6.07 -4.59
N LEU A 46 -12.52 -5.59 -4.97
CA LEU A 46 -12.28 -4.17 -5.16
C LEU A 46 -12.84 -3.73 -6.52
N GLU A 47 -13.71 -2.73 -6.47
CA GLU A 47 -14.32 -2.11 -7.64
C GLU A 47 -13.32 -1.14 -8.31
N GLU A 48 -13.35 -1.10 -9.64
CA GLU A 48 -12.61 -0.10 -10.42
C GLU A 48 -13.32 1.25 -10.31
N ALA A 49 -12.60 2.26 -9.82
CA ALA A 49 -13.09 3.63 -9.76
C ALA A 49 -12.82 4.37 -11.08
N GLU A 50 -11.62 4.19 -11.64
CA GLU A 50 -11.18 4.81 -12.88
C GLU A 50 -9.97 4.07 -13.48
N LYS A 51 -9.59 4.44 -14.71
CA LYS A 51 -8.27 4.10 -15.27
C LYS A 51 -7.29 5.22 -14.95
N ARG A 52 -6.03 4.88 -14.65
CA ARG A 52 -4.94 5.85 -14.47
C ARG A 52 -3.78 5.55 -15.41
N GLU A 53 -3.26 6.60 -16.04
CA GLU A 53 -1.96 6.53 -16.73
C GLU A 53 -0.87 6.44 -15.67
N ILE A 54 -0.01 5.44 -15.78
CA ILE A 54 1.16 5.26 -14.93
C ILE A 54 2.43 5.37 -15.77
N THR A 55 3.54 5.66 -15.11
CA THR A 55 4.89 5.50 -15.68
C THR A 55 5.68 4.57 -14.77
N THR A 56 6.15 3.45 -15.30
CA THR A 56 6.98 2.49 -14.56
C THR A 56 8.43 2.94 -14.49
N ALA A 57 9.23 2.30 -13.62
CA ALA A 57 10.63 2.66 -13.42
C ALA A 57 11.51 2.56 -14.69
N ASP A 58 11.10 1.75 -15.67
CA ASP A 58 11.74 1.64 -16.99
C ASP A 58 11.24 2.69 -18.02
N GLY A 59 10.40 3.64 -17.57
CA GLY A 59 9.86 4.73 -18.40
C GLY A 59 8.66 4.35 -19.26
N ARG A 60 8.19 3.09 -19.21
CA ARG A 60 7.00 2.69 -19.97
C ARG A 60 5.74 3.31 -19.38
N LYS A 61 4.81 3.66 -20.27
CA LYS A 61 3.49 4.18 -19.90
C LYS A 61 2.41 3.17 -20.22
N SER A 62 1.43 3.06 -19.34
CA SER A 62 0.23 2.23 -19.55
C SER A 62 -0.95 2.78 -18.77
N LEU A 63 -2.16 2.42 -19.22
CA LEU A 63 -3.39 2.63 -18.46
C LEU A 63 -3.67 1.40 -17.62
N VAL A 64 -3.81 1.58 -16.31
CA VAL A 64 -4.15 0.51 -15.37
C VAL A 64 -5.41 0.85 -14.57
N SER A 65 -6.07 -0.17 -14.03
CA SER A 65 -7.22 0.02 -13.14
C SER A 65 -6.77 0.64 -11.82
N TYR A 66 -7.48 1.68 -11.39
CA TYR A 66 -7.41 2.21 -10.04
C TYR A 66 -8.64 1.75 -9.27
N VAL A 67 -8.41 1.03 -8.17
CA VAL A 67 -9.46 0.32 -7.42
C VAL A 67 -9.49 0.74 -5.97
N GLY A 68 -10.62 0.57 -5.29
CA GLY A 68 -10.71 0.83 -3.87
C GLY A 68 -12.14 0.97 -3.37
N PRO A 69 -12.31 1.41 -2.11
CA PRO A 69 -11.26 1.72 -1.14
C PRO A 69 -10.54 0.45 -0.64
N VAL A 70 -9.29 0.60 -0.20
CA VAL A 70 -8.49 -0.43 0.47
C VAL A 70 -8.07 0.09 1.83
N MET A 71 -8.35 -0.67 2.88
CA MET A 71 -7.77 -0.44 4.19
C MET A 71 -6.46 -1.23 4.28
N VAL A 72 -5.36 -0.54 4.50
CA VAL A 72 -4.03 -1.12 4.72
C VAL A 72 -3.75 -1.06 6.21
N ARG A 73 -3.34 -2.17 6.81
CA ARG A 73 -2.90 -2.21 8.21
C ARG A 73 -1.48 -2.75 8.32
N PHE A 74 -0.66 -2.02 9.07
CA PHE A 74 0.68 -2.44 9.47
C PHE A 74 0.84 -2.19 10.97
N GLN A 75 1.08 -3.25 11.75
CA GLN A 75 1.16 -3.16 13.21
C GLN A 75 -0.07 -2.44 13.81
N ASN A 76 0.15 -1.32 14.52
CA ASN A 76 -0.84 -0.45 15.12
C ASN A 76 -1.16 0.79 14.25
N ARG A 77 -0.98 0.69 12.93
CA ARG A 77 -1.26 1.75 11.95
C ARG A 77 -2.22 1.26 10.89
N THR A 78 -3.08 2.16 10.45
CA THR A 78 -4.06 1.93 9.39
C THR A 78 -4.10 3.12 8.46
N ALA A 79 -4.21 2.86 7.15
CA ALA A 79 -4.47 3.86 6.13
C ALA A 79 -5.63 3.43 5.22
N PHE A 80 -6.35 4.40 4.67
CA PHE A 80 -7.37 4.17 3.64
C PHE A 80 -6.90 4.76 2.32
N VAL A 81 -6.68 3.91 1.32
CA VAL A 81 -6.14 4.31 0.02
C VAL A 81 -6.89 3.64 -1.12
N GLY A 82 -6.66 4.09 -2.36
CA GLY A 82 -6.89 3.25 -3.54
C GLY A 82 -5.61 2.54 -3.97
N ALA A 83 -5.76 1.54 -4.82
CA ALA A 83 -4.66 0.74 -5.35
C ALA A 83 -4.62 0.77 -6.88
N LEU A 84 -3.41 0.77 -7.44
CA LEU A 84 -3.19 0.51 -8.86
C LEU A 84 -3.08 -1.00 -9.08
N VAL A 85 -3.71 -1.52 -10.12
CA VAL A 85 -3.71 -2.96 -10.42
C VAL A 85 -2.69 -3.30 -11.50
N LEU A 86 -1.55 -3.86 -11.08
CA LEU A 86 -0.40 -4.16 -11.93
C LEU A 86 0.60 -5.05 -11.19
N GLY A 87 1.52 -5.64 -11.94
CA GLY A 87 2.59 -6.46 -11.38
C GLY A 87 2.11 -7.79 -10.80
N ASP A 88 3.03 -8.48 -10.14
CA ASP A 88 2.87 -9.82 -9.58
C ASP A 88 3.04 -9.85 -8.04
N GLU A 89 3.58 -8.79 -7.45
CA GLU A 89 3.69 -8.58 -6.01
C GLU A 89 2.98 -7.29 -5.53
N VAL A 90 2.68 -7.22 -4.23
CA VAL A 90 2.12 -6.01 -3.62
C VAL A 90 3.25 -5.01 -3.37
N LEU A 91 3.06 -3.76 -3.81
CA LEU A 91 3.97 -2.65 -3.52
C LEU A 91 3.33 -1.69 -2.54
N LEU A 92 4.01 -1.42 -1.42
CA LEU A 92 3.62 -0.36 -0.50
C LEU A 92 4.34 0.94 -0.88
N GLY A 93 3.61 1.86 -1.51
CA GLY A 93 4.09 3.18 -1.94
C GLY A 93 4.07 4.24 -0.83
N VAL A 94 4.48 5.46 -1.18
CA VAL A 94 4.65 6.57 -0.23
C VAL A 94 3.36 7.05 0.42
N VAL A 95 2.26 7.17 -0.31
CA VAL A 95 0.98 7.66 0.25
C VAL A 95 0.52 6.84 1.47
N PRO A 96 0.34 5.51 1.40
CA PRO A 96 -0.03 4.74 2.58
C PRO A 96 1.08 4.71 3.65
N MET A 97 2.36 4.85 3.31
CA MET A 97 3.45 4.93 4.30
C MET A 97 3.41 6.23 5.11
N GLU A 98 3.20 7.36 4.45
CA GLU A 98 3.09 8.67 5.10
C GLU A 98 1.82 8.77 5.95
N ASP A 99 0.68 8.31 5.43
CA ASP A 99 -0.60 8.29 6.16
C ASP A 99 -0.50 7.42 7.43
N MET A 100 0.28 6.33 7.38
CA MET A 100 0.55 5.46 8.53
C MET A 100 1.72 5.92 9.41
N ASP A 101 2.38 7.04 9.13
CA ASP A 101 3.55 7.53 9.88
C ASP A 101 4.64 6.46 10.06
N LEU A 102 5.07 5.88 8.93
CA LEU A 102 6.06 4.80 8.88
C LEU A 102 7.43 5.29 8.43
N VAL A 103 8.46 4.61 8.94
CA VAL A 103 9.86 4.85 8.59
C VAL A 103 10.47 3.60 7.99
N VAL A 104 11.14 3.76 6.84
CA VAL A 104 11.94 2.71 6.23
C VAL A 104 13.33 2.74 6.85
N SER A 105 13.81 1.61 7.38
CA SER A 105 15.19 1.45 7.86
C SER A 105 15.98 0.56 6.89
N PRO A 106 16.76 1.12 5.96
CA PRO A 106 17.57 0.35 5.03
C PRO A 106 18.62 -0.51 5.74
N ALA A 107 19.26 0.04 6.78
CA ALA A 107 20.28 -0.65 7.56
C ALA A 107 19.75 -1.93 8.23
N ARG A 108 18.50 -1.89 8.73
CA ARG A 108 17.84 -3.05 9.35
C ARG A 108 17.01 -3.87 8.37
N ARG A 109 16.84 -3.38 7.14
CA ARG A 109 15.96 -3.92 6.10
C ARG A 109 14.51 -4.11 6.59
N LYS A 110 13.97 -3.10 7.28
CA LYS A 110 12.64 -3.17 7.91
C LYS A 110 11.83 -1.91 7.63
N LEU A 111 10.52 -2.09 7.47
CA LEU A 111 9.53 -1.05 7.71
C LEU A 111 9.26 -0.98 9.21
N MET A 112 9.18 0.22 9.76
CA MET A 112 8.99 0.45 11.19
C MET A 112 7.92 1.51 11.39
N VAL A 113 7.19 1.40 12.49
CA VAL A 113 6.46 2.55 13.05
C VAL A 113 7.46 3.64 13.42
N ASN A 114 7.12 4.89 13.15
CA ASN A 114 7.95 6.03 13.52
C ASN A 114 8.26 6.02 15.04
N PRO A 115 9.54 5.94 15.44
CA PRO A 115 9.93 5.89 16.86
C PRO A 115 9.56 7.13 17.67
N GLU A 116 9.39 8.29 17.04
CA GLU A 116 8.99 9.55 17.69
C GLU A 116 7.50 9.58 18.05
N SER A 117 6.73 8.64 17.50
CA SER A 117 5.28 8.55 17.62
C SER A 117 4.84 7.09 17.76
N PRO A 118 5.34 6.34 18.77
CA PRO A 118 5.22 4.87 18.81
C PRO A 118 3.78 4.37 18.92
N ASN A 119 2.92 5.10 19.63
CA ASN A 119 1.55 4.66 19.92
C ASN A 119 0.50 5.25 18.96
N ILE A 120 0.65 6.52 18.60
CA ILE A 120 -0.34 7.30 17.83
C ILE A 120 0.38 7.93 16.64
N PRO A 121 -0.07 7.72 15.38
CA PRO A 121 0.55 8.35 14.21
C PRO A 121 0.44 9.87 14.29
N GLN A 122 1.50 10.57 13.90
CA GLN A 122 1.51 12.01 13.78
C GLN A 122 1.18 12.44 12.35
N ALA A 123 0.39 13.50 12.22
CA ALA A 123 0.16 14.21 10.97
C ALA A 123 0.53 15.68 11.17
N LEU A 124 1.33 16.23 10.26
CA LEU A 124 1.64 17.64 10.26
C LEU A 124 0.49 18.40 9.57
N VAL A 125 -0.17 19.27 10.32
CA VAL A 125 -1.20 20.20 9.81
C VAL A 125 -0.68 21.63 10.01
N LYS A 126 -0.77 22.47 8.97
CA LYS A 126 -0.43 23.90 9.03
C LYS A 126 -1.64 24.74 8.73
#